data_AF-A0A7R9PFF4-F1
#
_entry.id   AF-A0A7R9PFF4-F1
#
_cell.length_a   1.000
_cell.length_b   1.000
_cell.length_c   1.000
_cell.angle_alpha   90.00
_cell.angle_beta   90.00
_cell.angle_gamma   90.00
#
_symmetry.space_group_name_H-M   'P 1'
#
loop_
_entity.id
_entity.type
_entity.pdbx_description
1 polymer ?
#
loop_
_entity_poly.entity_id
_entity_poly.type
_entity_poly.pdbx_seq_one_letter_code
_entity_poly.pdbx_strand_id
1 'polypeptide(L)'
;LSTNFACNKDCNCEQVKYTPVCSQDGAKSYISPCHAGCTGEKLKVNGSEIYTNCACVAPASNLTTSPLESFVSSGACASDCSYQFMLFVSIVCLLKFIGSTSRASNFLVGIRCVEERDKTLSMGLFSAWRSCASSRSYLRRYSSAIL
;
A
#
# COMPACT_ATOMS: atom_id res chain seq x y z
N LEU A 1 0.99 -8.55 10.57
CA LEU A 1 -0.32 -8.14 11.15
C LEU A 1 -0.34 -8.63 12.59
N SER A 2 -0.28 -7.74 13.57
CA SER A 2 -0.35 -8.15 14.98
C SER A 2 -1.83 -8.40 15.33
N THR A 3 -2.23 -9.66 15.36
CA THR A 3 -3.60 -10.11 15.68
C THR A 3 -3.84 -10.30 17.18
N ASN A 4 -2.82 -10.06 18.02
CA ASN A 4 -2.83 -10.39 19.45
C ASN A 4 -2.57 -9.16 20.35
N PHE A 5 -3.41 -8.13 20.21
CA PHE A 5 -3.47 -7.07 21.21
C PHE A 5 -4.32 -7.56 22.40
N ALA A 6 -3.94 -7.21 23.63
CA ALA A 6 -4.67 -7.60 24.84
C ALA A 6 -6.18 -7.30 24.77
N CYS A 7 -6.55 -6.23 24.07
CA CYS A 7 -7.94 -5.79 23.86
C CYS A 7 -8.76 -6.65 22.89
N ASN A 8 -8.13 -7.48 22.06
CA ASN A 8 -8.79 -8.36 21.09
C ASN A 8 -8.44 -9.85 21.33
N LYS A 9 -8.02 -10.20 22.56
CA LYS A 9 -7.70 -11.59 22.90
C LYS A 9 -8.94 -12.49 23.01
N ASP A 10 -10.09 -11.90 23.30
CA ASP A 10 -11.35 -12.63 23.52
C ASP A 10 -12.02 -13.05 22.21
N CYS A 11 -11.76 -12.32 21.12
CA CYS A 11 -12.34 -12.63 19.82
C CYS A 11 -11.27 -13.31 18.96
N ASN A 12 -11.39 -14.63 18.78
CA ASN A 12 -10.50 -15.42 17.93
C ASN A 12 -10.68 -15.03 16.43
N CYS A 13 -10.16 -13.86 16.02
CA CYS A 13 -10.49 -13.20 14.76
C CYS A 13 -9.85 -13.82 13.49
N GLU A 14 -9.54 -15.11 13.48
CA GLU A 14 -8.75 -15.78 12.43
C GLU A 14 -9.48 -15.89 11.07
N GLN A 15 -10.82 -15.84 11.06
CA GLN A 15 -11.65 -15.97 9.85
C GLN A 15 -12.67 -14.83 9.64
N VAL A 16 -12.33 -13.60 10.02
CA VAL A 16 -13.27 -12.47 9.92
C VAL A 16 -13.18 -11.80 8.54
N LYS A 17 -14.35 -11.54 7.93
CA LYS A 17 -14.46 -10.81 6.66
C LYS A 17 -13.80 -9.43 6.77
N TYR A 18 -13.06 -9.04 5.74
CA TYR A 18 -12.49 -7.69 5.61
C TYR A 18 -13.62 -6.66 5.51
N THR A 19 -13.78 -5.87 6.57
CA THR A 19 -14.74 -4.77 6.66
C THR A 19 -14.02 -3.62 7.37
N PRO A 20 -13.41 -2.70 6.62
CA PRO A 20 -12.58 -1.66 7.22
C PRO A 20 -13.44 -0.75 8.08
N VAL A 21 -12.94 -0.45 9.27
CA VAL A 21 -13.62 0.40 10.25
C VAL A 21 -12.66 1.49 10.75
N CYS A 22 -13.19 2.68 11.00
CA CYS A 22 -12.45 3.88 11.38
C CYS A 22 -12.77 4.27 12.84
N SER A 23 -11.72 4.42 13.66
CA SER A 23 -11.82 4.91 15.04
C SER A 23 -12.44 6.31 15.08
N GLN A 24 -13.15 6.65 16.16
CA GLN A 24 -13.74 7.98 16.36
C GLN A 24 -12.73 9.13 16.16
N ASP A 25 -11.48 8.95 16.60
CA ASP A 25 -10.43 9.96 16.48
C ASP A 25 -9.86 10.12 15.06
N GLY A 26 -10.28 9.31 14.09
CA GLY A 26 -9.75 9.31 12.72
C GLY A 26 -8.28 8.87 12.58
N ALA A 27 -7.60 8.60 13.70
CA ALA A 27 -6.16 8.35 13.75
C ALA A 27 -5.76 6.91 13.41
N LYS A 28 -6.68 5.94 13.57
CA LYS A 28 -6.40 4.51 13.37
C LYS A 28 -7.58 3.81 12.69
N SER A 29 -7.26 3.03 11.66
CA SER A 29 -8.21 2.12 11.00
C SER A 29 -7.91 0.68 11.38
N TYR A 30 -8.98 -0.12 11.49
CA TYR A 30 -8.90 -1.55 11.78
C TYR A 30 -9.45 -2.35 10.60
N ILE A 31 -8.92 -3.55 10.43
CA ILE A 31 -9.24 -4.48 9.34
C ILE A 31 -10.70 -4.96 9.43
N SER A 32 -11.19 -5.13 10.66
CA SER A 32 -12.55 -5.54 10.97
C SER A 32 -12.96 -5.05 12.36
N PRO A 33 -14.26 -4.99 12.69
CA PRO A 33 -14.73 -4.61 14.04
C PRO A 33 -14.24 -5.58 15.11
N CYS A 34 -14.04 -6.86 14.78
CA CYS A 34 -13.41 -7.85 15.66
C CYS A 34 -12.01 -7.40 16.07
N HIS A 35 -11.18 -6.93 15.11
CA HIS A 35 -9.84 -6.44 15.40
C HIS A 35 -9.81 -5.15 16.25
N ALA A 36 -10.92 -4.43 16.31
CA ALA A 36 -11.10 -3.27 17.21
C ALA A 36 -11.64 -3.68 18.60
N GLY A 37 -11.94 -4.96 18.83
CA GLY A 37 -12.52 -5.47 20.08
C GLY A 37 -13.94 -4.98 20.33
N CYS A 38 -14.72 -4.72 19.29
CA CYS A 38 -16.10 -4.23 19.42
C CYS A 38 -17.05 -5.37 19.79
N THR A 39 -17.75 -5.23 20.91
CA THR A 39 -18.78 -6.17 21.39
C THR A 39 -20.20 -5.61 21.31
N GLY A 40 -20.34 -4.32 21.01
CA GLY A 40 -21.61 -3.64 20.93
C GLY A 40 -22.41 -3.94 19.67
N GLU A 41 -23.67 -3.53 19.69
CA GLU A 41 -24.60 -3.76 18.59
C GLU A 41 -24.28 -2.88 17.38
N LYS A 42 -24.67 -3.36 16.20
CA LYS A 42 -24.50 -2.65 14.93
C LYS A 42 -25.59 -1.60 14.79
N LEU A 43 -25.27 -0.34 15.08
CA LEU A 43 -26.18 0.79 14.93
C LEU A 43 -26.09 1.36 13.52
N LYS A 44 -27.22 1.66 12.88
CA LYS A 44 -27.25 2.28 11.56
C LYS A 44 -27.67 3.74 11.70
N VAL A 45 -26.71 4.64 11.64
CA VAL A 45 -26.93 6.09 11.78
C VAL A 45 -26.68 6.76 10.43
N ASN A 46 -27.67 7.44 9.87
CA ASN A 46 -27.57 8.15 8.59
C ASN A 46 -27.04 7.28 7.41
N GLY A 47 -27.39 5.99 7.39
CA GLY A 47 -26.94 5.05 6.35
C GLY A 47 -25.54 4.46 6.57
N SER A 48 -24.78 4.98 7.53
CA SER A 48 -23.49 4.43 7.97
C SER A 48 -23.69 3.46 9.13
N GLU A 49 -22.97 2.35 9.08
CA GLU A 49 -23.01 1.31 10.11
C GLU A 49 -21.93 1.62 11.15
N ILE A 50 -22.30 1.68 12.43
CA ILE A 50 -21.46 2.05 13.55
C ILE A 50 -21.44 0.88 14.54
N TYR A 51 -20.26 0.56 15.04
CA TYR A 51 -20.04 -0.46 16.07
C TYR A 51 -19.67 0.23 17.38
N THR A 52 -20.28 -0.17 18.50
CA THR A 52 -20.01 0.38 19.82
C THR A 52 -19.25 -0.60 20.71
N ASN A 53 -18.84 -0.13 21.89
CA ASN A 53 -18.16 -0.93 22.93
C ASN A 53 -16.89 -1.62 22.41
N CYS A 54 -15.96 -0.81 21.89
CA CYS A 54 -14.71 -1.29 21.30
C CYS A 54 -13.54 -1.17 22.28
N ALA A 55 -13.01 -2.31 22.71
CA ALA A 55 -11.96 -2.37 23.73
C ALA A 55 -10.58 -1.86 23.25
N CYS A 56 -10.29 -1.91 21.95
CA CYS A 56 -9.01 -1.46 21.40
C CYS A 56 -8.96 0.03 21.06
N VAL A 57 -10.09 0.73 21.16
CA VAL A 57 -10.21 2.15 20.85
C VAL A 57 -10.13 2.93 22.15
N ALA A 58 -9.13 3.79 22.28
CA ALA A 58 -9.00 4.65 23.45
C ALA A 58 -10.16 5.65 23.48
N PRO A 59 -10.77 5.92 24.65
CA PRO A 59 -11.75 7.00 24.77
C PRO A 59 -11.06 8.34 24.49
N ALA A 60 -11.68 9.18 23.64
CA ALA A 60 -11.18 10.50 23.31
C ALA A 60 -10.96 11.31 24.60
N SER A 61 -9.71 11.62 24.92
CA SER A 61 -9.29 12.13 26.22
C SER A 61 -9.64 13.60 26.49
N ASN A 62 -10.61 14.20 25.78
CA ASN A 62 -10.82 15.66 25.82
C ASN A 62 -12.28 16.13 25.75
N LEU A 63 -13.26 15.45 26.36
CA LEU A 63 -14.48 16.14 26.80
C LEU A 63 -15.09 15.42 28.01
N THR A 64 -14.92 16.04 29.17
CA THR A 64 -15.81 15.92 30.34
C THR A 64 -17.25 16.09 29.88
N THR A 65 -18.01 15.02 29.70
CA THR A 65 -19.33 14.70 30.30
C THR A 65 -19.85 13.43 29.61
N SER A 66 -20.24 12.42 30.40
CA SER A 66 -20.84 11.13 29.98
C SER A 66 -19.84 10.01 29.58
N PRO A 67 -20.08 8.74 29.97
CA PRO A 67 -19.32 7.60 29.47
C PRO A 67 -19.62 7.43 27.98
N LEU A 68 -18.91 8.16 27.12
CA LEU A 68 -19.06 8.02 25.69
C LEU A 68 -18.41 6.70 25.30
N GLU A 69 -19.25 5.69 25.04
CA GLU A 69 -18.79 4.41 24.52
C GLU A 69 -17.90 4.63 23.30
N SER A 70 -16.74 3.95 23.27
CA SER A 70 -15.88 3.95 22.10
C SER A 70 -16.64 3.36 20.92
N PHE A 71 -16.85 4.17 19.88
CA PHE A 71 -17.54 3.75 18.66
C PHE A 71 -16.63 3.88 17.44
N VAL A 72 -16.92 3.04 16.46
CA VAL A 72 -16.13 2.92 15.23
C VAL A 72 -17.10 2.89 14.06
N SER A 73 -16.84 3.72 13.05
CA SER A 73 -17.68 3.79 11.85
C SER A 73 -17.19 2.83 10.78
N SER A 74 -18.10 2.17 10.07
CA SER A 74 -17.79 1.43 8.85
C SER A 74 -17.23 2.37 7.79
N GLY A 75 -16.12 1.96 7.18
CA GLY A 75 -15.38 2.76 6.21
C GLY A 75 -13.92 2.97 6.62
N ALA A 76 -13.09 3.28 5.63
CA ALA A 76 -11.72 3.71 5.89
C ALA A 76 -11.71 5.14 6.44
N CYS A 77 -10.81 5.44 7.39
CA CYS A 77 -10.61 6.82 7.82
C CYS A 77 -10.11 7.68 6.65
N ALA A 78 -10.57 8.93 6.59
CA ALA A 78 -9.99 9.95 5.74
C ALA A 78 -8.60 10.34 6.30
N SER A 79 -7.60 9.53 5.98
CA SER A 79 -6.20 9.89 6.26
C SER A 79 -5.68 10.76 5.13
N ASP A 80 -5.02 11.88 5.46
CA ASP A 80 -4.28 12.72 4.52
C ASP A 80 -3.01 12.02 3.99
N CYS A 81 -3.22 10.93 3.24
CA CYS A 81 -2.15 10.15 2.61
C CYS A 81 -1.64 10.81 1.32
N SER A 82 -2.15 12.00 0.98
CA SER A 82 -1.77 12.74 -0.24
C SER A 82 -0.26 12.97 -0.32
N TYR A 83 0.38 13.37 0.78
CA TYR A 83 1.83 13.62 0.79
C TYR A 83 2.68 12.37 0.55
N GLN A 84 2.37 11.26 1.22
CA GLN A 84 3.10 10.00 1.06
C GLN A 84 2.90 9.42 -0.35
N PHE A 85 1.67 9.49 -0.87
CA PHE A 85 1.35 9.09 -2.23
C PHE A 85 2.09 9.96 -3.25
N MET A 86 2.05 11.28 -3.10
CA MET A 86 2.77 12.22 -3.98
C MET A 86 4.28 12.00 -3.95
N LEU A 87 4.87 11.73 -2.78
CA LEU A 87 6.29 11.36 -2.68
C LEU A 87 6.61 10.09 -3.46
N PHE A 88 5.85 9.02 -3.26
CA PHE A 88 6.05 7.77 -4.01
C PHE A 88 5.96 7.99 -5.53
N VAL A 89 4.91 8.70 -5.98
CA VAL A 89 4.71 9.01 -7.40
C VAL A 89 5.88 9.83 -7.94
N SER A 90 6.33 10.87 -7.23
CA SER A 90 7.43 11.73 -7.66
C SER A 90 8.74 10.94 -7.82
N ILE A 91 9.08 10.09 -6.86
CA ILE A 91 10.30 9.27 -6.91
C ILE A 91 10.23 8.29 -8.07
N VAL A 92 9.11 7.60 -8.25
CA VAL A 92 8.94 6.64 -9.36
C VAL A 92 9.03 7.37 -10.71
N CYS A 93 8.41 8.53 -10.85
CA CYS A 93 8.50 9.36 -12.06
C CYS A 93 9.95 9.75 -12.37
N LEU A 94 10.71 10.23 -11.38
CA LEU A 94 12.12 10.60 -11.56
C LEU A 94 12.97 9.41 -11.97
N LEU A 95 12.83 8.26 -11.29
CA LEU A 95 13.56 7.03 -11.65
C LEU A 95 13.25 6.56 -13.07
N LYS A 96 11.98 6.67 -13.49
CA LYS A 96 11.57 6.33 -14.85
C LYS A 96 12.12 7.31 -15.88
N PHE A 97 12.14 8.60 -15.56
CA PHE A 97 12.67 9.65 -16.43
C PHE A 97 14.19 9.52 -16.63
N ILE A 98 14.94 9.29 -15.56
CA ILE A 98 16.38 9.01 -15.64
C ILE A 98 16.59 7.73 -16.47
N GLY A 99 15.84 6.67 -16.17
CA GLY A 99 15.94 5.40 -16.88
C GLY A 99 15.58 5.46 -18.37
N SER A 100 14.65 6.32 -18.80
CA SER A 100 14.34 6.54 -20.22
C SER A 100 15.41 7.39 -20.90
N THR A 101 15.85 8.47 -20.23
CA THR A 101 16.89 9.37 -20.75
C THR A 101 18.19 8.62 -20.97
N SER A 102 18.61 7.78 -20.03
CA SER A 102 19.80 6.93 -20.21
C SER A 102 19.70 6.02 -21.43
N ARG A 103 18.52 5.51 -21.81
CA ARG A 103 18.37 4.70 -23.03
C ARG A 103 18.53 5.55 -24.28
N ALA A 104 17.93 6.74 -24.31
CA ALA A 104 18.08 7.68 -25.41
C ALA A 104 19.54 8.14 -25.56
N SER A 105 20.23 8.46 -24.46
CA SER A 105 21.64 8.84 -24.47
C SER A 105 22.55 7.71 -24.96
N ASN A 106 22.36 6.47 -24.47
CA ASN A 106 23.14 5.32 -24.94
C ASN A 106 22.90 5.05 -26.43
N PHE A 107 21.67 5.24 -26.91
CA PHE A 107 21.35 5.13 -28.33
C PHE A 107 22.10 6.19 -29.16
N LEU A 108 22.08 7.46 -28.73
CA LEU A 108 22.74 8.57 -29.42
C LEU A 108 24.28 8.45 -29.46
N VAL A 109 24.90 7.91 -28.41
CA VAL A 109 26.35 7.63 -28.40
C VAL A 109 26.67 6.45 -29.31
N GLY A 110 25.86 5.38 -29.27
CA GLY A 110 26.06 4.18 -30.09
C GLY A 110 26.09 4.47 -31.59
N ILE A 111 25.24 5.37 -32.09
CA ILE A 111 25.22 5.73 -33.52
C ILE A 111 26.45 6.53 -33.98
N ARG A 112 27.20 7.15 -33.06
CA ARG A 112 28.43 7.91 -33.37
C ARG A 112 29.67 7.03 -33.40
N CYS A 113 29.64 5.86 -32.76
CA CYS A 113 30.76 4.93 -32.70
C CYS A 113 30.76 3.87 -33.81
N VAL A 114 29.70 3.80 -34.62
CA VAL A 114 29.50 2.72 -35.62
C VAL A 114 29.37 3.31 -37.03
N GLU A 115 30.06 2.67 -37.97
CA GLU A 115 30.02 3.02 -39.40
C GLU A 115 28.60 2.83 -39.99
N GLU A 116 28.21 3.63 -40.99
CA GLU A 116 26.81 3.71 -41.47
C GLU A 116 26.18 2.38 -41.88
N ARG A 117 27.02 1.44 -42.32
CA ARG A 117 26.61 0.10 -42.79
C ARG A 117 26.17 -0.83 -41.64
N ASP A 118 26.72 -0.66 -40.45
CA ASP A 118 26.57 -1.62 -39.34
C ASP A 118 25.72 -1.09 -38.18
N LYS A 119 25.16 0.12 -38.32
CA LYS A 119 24.35 0.79 -37.28
C LYS A 119 23.16 -0.06 -36.83
N THR A 120 22.39 -0.61 -37.78
CA THR A 120 21.18 -1.39 -37.49
C THR A 120 21.49 -2.74 -36.84
N LEU A 121 22.58 -3.40 -37.25
CA LEU A 121 23.04 -4.65 -36.66
C LEU A 121 23.45 -4.46 -35.19
N SER A 122 24.21 -3.39 -34.90
CA SER A 122 24.65 -3.02 -33.55
C SER A 122 23.49 -2.72 -32.60
N MET A 123 22.49 -1.94 -33.06
CA MET A 123 21.31 -1.60 -32.24
C MET A 123 20.46 -2.84 -31.95
N GLY A 124 20.33 -3.74 -32.93
CA GLY A 124 19.66 -5.04 -32.79
C GLY A 124 20.34 -5.92 -31.74
N LEU A 125 21.66 -6.07 -31.80
CA LEU A 125 22.46 -6.82 -30.82
C LEU A 125 22.33 -6.25 -29.40
N PHE A 126 22.37 -4.92 -29.25
CA PHE A 126 22.18 -4.27 -27.94
C PHE A 126 20.78 -4.54 -27.37
N SER A 127 19.74 -4.49 -28.21
CA SER A 127 18.37 -4.79 -27.79
C SER A 127 18.19 -6.26 -27.39
N ALA A 128 18.80 -7.19 -28.13
CA ALA A 128 18.77 -8.62 -27.85
C ALA A 128 19.50 -8.95 -26.54
N TRP A 129 20.69 -8.37 -26.32
CA TRP A 129 21.41 -8.48 -25.05
C TRP A 129 20.53 -8.00 -23.89
N ARG A 130 19.92 -6.82 -24.02
CA ARG A 130 19.12 -6.23 -22.93
C ARG A 130 17.87 -7.05 -22.62
N SER A 131 17.22 -7.60 -23.63
CA SER A 131 16.11 -8.55 -23.46
C SER A 131 16.57 -9.82 -22.78
N CYS A 132 17.71 -10.39 -23.17
CA CYS A 132 18.26 -11.60 -22.54
C CYS A 132 18.67 -11.37 -21.08
N ALA A 133 19.29 -10.22 -20.77
CA ALA A 133 19.62 -9.81 -19.41
C ALA A 133 18.37 -9.54 -18.56
N SER A 134 17.33 -8.93 -19.13
CA SER A 134 16.04 -8.74 -18.46
C SER A 134 15.35 -10.07 -18.17
N SER A 135 15.33 -11.02 -19.12
CA SER A 135 14.78 -12.36 -18.91
C SER A 135 15.55 -13.12 -17.83
N ARG A 136 16.88 -13.01 -17.79
CA ARG A 136 17.71 -13.64 -16.76
C ARG A 136 17.50 -13.01 -15.38
N SER A 137 17.22 -11.70 -15.32
CA SER A 137 16.85 -10.97 -14.09
C SER A 137 15.43 -11.32 -13.61
N TYR A 138 14.48 -11.44 -14.54
CA TYR A 138 13.11 -11.89 -14.27
C TYR A 138 13.09 -13.34 -13.78
N LEU A 139 13.85 -14.24 -14.41
CA LEU A 139 14.02 -15.63 -13.96
C LEU A 139 14.63 -15.71 -12.55
N ARG A 140 15.63 -14.86 -12.23
CA ARG A 140 16.17 -14.77 -10.87
C ARG A 140 15.13 -14.25 -9.87
N ARG A 141 14.38 -13.21 -10.21
CA ARG A 141 13.33 -12.63 -9.34
C ARG A 141 12.15 -13.57 -9.14
N TYR A 142 11.80 -14.36 -10.15
CA TYR A 142 10.77 -15.38 -10.10
C TYR A 142 11.24 -16.60 -9.29
N SER A 143 12.50 -17.02 -9.44
CA SER A 143 13.11 -18.08 -8.63
C SER A 143 13.22 -17.71 -7.15
N SER A 144 13.47 -16.43 -6.82
CA SER A 144 13.45 -15.93 -5.44
C SER A 144 12.04 -15.68 -4.87
N ALA A 145 11.00 -15.82 -5.68
CA ALA A 145 9.60 -15.71 -5.23
C ALA A 145 8.95 -17.09 -5.03
N ILE A 146 9.60 -18.17 -5.50
CA ILE A 146 9.14 -19.56 -5.37
C ILE A 146 9.83 -20.30 -4.20
N LEU A 147 11.02 -19.85 -3.79
CA LEU A 147 11.71 -20.23 -2.55
C LEU A 147 11.34 -19.25 -1.43
#